data_AF-A0A944V8Z2-F1
#
_entry.id   AF-A0A944V8Z2-F1
#
_cell.length_a   1.000
_cell.length_b   1.000
_cell.length_c   1.000
_cell.angle_alpha   90.00
_cell.angle_beta   90.00
_cell.angle_gamma   90.00
#
_symmetry.space_group_name_H-M   'P 1'
#
loop_
_entity.id
_entity.type
_entity.pdbx_description
1 polymer ?
#
loop_
_entity_poly.entity_id
_entity_poly.type
_entity_poly.pdbx_seq_one_letter_code
_entity_poly.pdbx_strand_id
1 'polypeptide(L)'
;MNIKPTQKGFTLIELMIVIAIIGILAAIAIPAYTTYTKKAKFTEVVSATAPVKLAIDLCYQKEGALENKCDTAALVGADLTGAAAGDYVTSVVIDATTDFGKITATGDATSFDGATTPKTFILTPSVSAGSLTWETSGTCVAAGLC
;
A
#
# COMPACT_ATOMS: atom_id res chain seq x y z
N MET A 1 46.94 -2.22 50.08
CA MET A 1 47.27 -1.50 48.83
C MET A 1 46.02 -1.48 47.97
N ASN A 2 45.28 -0.37 47.91
CA ASN A 2 44.01 -0.29 47.18
C ASN A 2 44.31 0.15 45.73
N ILE A 3 44.27 -0.79 44.77
CA ILE A 3 44.54 -0.51 43.35
C ILE A 3 43.30 0.18 42.78
N LYS A 4 43.36 1.51 42.62
CA LYS A 4 42.34 2.24 41.86
C LYS A 4 42.49 1.87 40.38
N PRO A 5 41.47 1.28 39.73
CA PRO A 5 41.51 1.07 38.30
C PRO A 5 41.62 2.42 37.60
N THR A 6 42.64 2.59 36.75
CA THR A 6 42.78 3.76 35.88
C THR A 6 41.64 3.73 34.86
N GLN A 7 40.65 4.62 35.02
CA GLN A 7 39.61 4.82 34.00
C GLN A 7 40.27 5.30 32.71
N LYS A 8 40.29 4.43 31.69
CA LYS A 8 40.63 4.82 30.32
C LYS A 8 39.40 5.49 29.72
N GLY A 9 39.46 6.80 29.51
CA GLY A 9 38.43 7.53 28.77
C GLY A 9 38.52 7.27 27.26
N PHE A 10 37.40 7.40 26.57
CA PHE A 10 37.36 7.44 25.11
C PHE A 10 38.10 8.68 24.59
N THR A 11 38.83 8.54 23.48
CA THR A 11 39.45 9.68 22.81
C THR A 11 38.43 10.44 21.98
N LEU A 12 38.61 11.76 21.85
CA LEU A 12 37.79 12.58 20.95
C LEU A 12 37.87 12.09 19.49
N ILE A 13 39.03 11.56 19.09
CA ILE A 13 39.22 11.07 17.72
C ILE A 13 38.43 9.78 17.49
N GLU A 14 38.35 8.87 18.46
CA GLU A 14 37.49 7.68 18.38
C GLU A 14 36.01 8.08 18.27
N LEU A 15 35.58 9.06 19.06
CA LEU A 15 34.20 9.53 19.01
C LEU A 15 33.87 10.16 17.64
N MET A 16 34.78 10.95 17.07
CA MET A 16 34.60 11.58 15.77
C MET A 16 34.51 10.57 14.63
N ILE A 17 35.34 9.51 14.64
CA ILE A 17 35.29 8.45 13.63
C ILE A 17 33.97 7.69 13.70
N VAL A 18 33.50 7.37 14.91
CA VAL A 18 32.21 6.68 15.10
C VAL A 18 31.06 7.52 14.55
N ILE A 19 31.03 8.82 14.83
CA ILE A 19 29.99 9.72 14.31
C ILE A 19 30.06 9.83 12.79
N ALA A 20 31.25 9.88 12.21
CA ALA A 20 31.43 9.93 10.75
C ALA A 20 30.86 8.66 10.07
N ILE A 21 31.13 7.48 10.62
CA ILE A 21 30.61 6.21 10.10
C ILE A 21 29.09 6.15 10.23
N ILE A 22 28.54 6.52 11.40
CA ILE A 22 27.08 6.56 11.62
C ILE A 22 26.42 7.55 10.66
N GLY A 23 27.05 8.70 10.40
CA GLY A 23 26.54 9.70 9.45
C GLY A 23 26.40 9.14 8.03
N ILE A 24 27.41 8.42 7.52
CA ILE A 24 27.38 7.79 6.20
C ILE A 24 26.27 6.72 6.13
N LEU A 25 26.19 5.85 7.15
CA LEU A 25 25.17 4.80 7.21
C LEU A 25 23.76 5.39 7.29
N ALA A 26 23.55 6.43 8.09
CA ALA A 26 22.26 7.10 8.26
C ALA A 26 21.78 7.76 6.96
N ALA A 27 22.67 8.37 6.18
CA ALA A 27 22.32 9.01 4.91
C ALA A 27 21.71 8.04 3.89
N ILE A 28 22.13 6.77 3.92
CA ILE A 28 21.60 5.71 3.03
C ILE A 28 20.39 5.03 3.67
N ALA A 29 20.47 4.73 4.97
CA ALA A 29 19.46 3.95 5.67
C ALA A 29 18.15 4.70 5.88
N ILE A 30 18.19 6.00 6.19
CA ILE A 30 16.97 6.78 6.50
C ILE A 30 16.04 6.86 5.29
N PRO A 31 16.49 7.27 4.09
CA PRO A 31 15.61 7.30 2.92
C PRO A 31 15.01 5.93 2.61
N ALA A 32 15.82 4.87 2.63
CA ALA A 32 15.36 3.50 2.38
C ALA A 32 14.29 3.07 3.40
N TYR A 33 14.52 3.27 4.69
CA TYR A 33 13.57 2.95 5.76
C TYR A 33 12.25 3.69 5.60
N THR A 34 12.30 4.99 5.25
CA THR A 34 11.06 5.75 4.99
C THR A 34 10.29 5.17 3.81
N THR A 35 10.93 4.77 2.71
CA THR A 35 10.21 4.14 1.58
C THR A 35 9.59 2.80 1.97
N TYR A 36 10.30 1.96 2.75
CA TYR A 36 9.75 0.68 3.20
C TYR A 36 8.54 0.83 4.11
N THR A 37 8.59 1.75 5.08
CA THR A 37 7.46 2.02 5.97
C THR A 37 6.25 2.54 5.20
N LYS A 38 6.45 3.37 4.18
CA LYS A 38 5.37 3.84 3.30
C LYS A 38 4.71 2.71 2.51
N LYS A 39 5.52 1.83 1.91
CA LYS A 39 5.02 0.62 1.20
C LYS A 39 4.27 -0.33 2.14
N ALA A 40 4.77 -0.50 3.36
CA ALA A 40 4.13 -1.34 4.37
C ALA A 40 2.73 -0.81 4.73
N LYS A 41 2.60 0.50 4.96
CA LYS A 41 1.29 1.13 5.17
C LYS A 41 0.38 0.96 3.95
N PHE A 42 0.90 1.20 2.74
CA PHE A 42 0.10 1.10 1.52
C PHE A 42 -0.34 -0.35 1.20
N THR A 43 0.31 -1.35 1.78
CA THR A 43 -0.11 -2.76 1.66
C THR A 43 -1.51 -2.98 2.22
N GLU A 44 -1.95 -2.18 3.19
CA GLU A 44 -3.32 -2.20 3.68
C GLU A 44 -4.33 -1.79 2.59
N VAL A 45 -4.05 -0.70 1.86
CA VAL A 45 -4.86 -0.23 0.72
C VAL A 45 -4.95 -1.29 -0.37
N VAL A 46 -3.84 -1.97 -0.66
CA VAL A 46 -3.83 -3.08 -1.62
C VAL A 46 -4.68 -4.24 -1.09
N SER A 47 -4.50 -4.62 0.18
CA SER A 47 -5.20 -5.76 0.79
C SER A 47 -6.71 -5.52 0.90
N ALA A 48 -7.15 -4.28 1.08
CA ALA A 48 -8.55 -3.88 1.07
C ALA A 48 -9.28 -4.25 -0.23
N THR A 49 -8.57 -4.33 -1.36
CA THR A 49 -9.18 -4.73 -2.65
C THR A 49 -9.36 -6.23 -2.81
N ALA A 50 -8.62 -7.06 -2.08
CA ALA A 50 -8.63 -8.52 -2.24
C ALA A 50 -10.02 -9.17 -2.07
N PRO A 51 -10.82 -8.88 -1.02
CA PRO A 51 -12.15 -9.47 -0.87
C PRO A 51 -13.12 -8.99 -1.95
N VAL A 52 -13.01 -7.74 -2.40
CA VAL A 52 -13.85 -7.17 -3.46
C VAL A 52 -13.54 -7.81 -4.82
N LYS A 53 -12.25 -7.97 -5.12
CA LYS A 53 -11.76 -8.67 -6.31
C LYS A 53 -12.31 -10.09 -6.38
N LEU A 54 -12.21 -10.84 -5.28
CA LEU A 54 -12.73 -12.19 -5.18
C LEU A 54 -14.25 -12.24 -5.40
N ALA A 55 -14.99 -11.28 -4.82
CA ALA A 55 -16.45 -11.20 -5.01
C ALA A 55 -16.83 -10.98 -6.49
N ILE A 56 -16.10 -10.11 -7.19
CA ILE A 56 -16.29 -9.86 -8.63
C ILE A 56 -15.92 -11.11 -9.45
N ASP A 57 -14.79 -11.76 -9.15
CA ASP A 57 -14.37 -12.99 -9.83
C ASP A 57 -15.42 -14.11 -9.69
N LEU A 58 -15.99 -14.29 -8.49
CA LEU A 58 -17.04 -15.27 -8.23
C LEU A 58 -18.36 -14.91 -8.89
N CYS A 59 -18.72 -13.62 -8.91
CA CYS A 59 -19.91 -13.15 -9.59
C CYS A 59 -19.81 -13.37 -11.10
N TYR A 60 -18.66 -13.04 -11.70
CA TYR A 60 -18.45 -13.22 -13.14
C TYR A 60 -18.52 -14.69 -13.55
N GLN A 61 -18.00 -15.61 -12.72
CA GLN A 61 -18.14 -17.05 -12.96
C GLN A 61 -19.60 -17.55 -12.97
N LYS A 62 -20.51 -16.85 -12.28
CA LYS A 62 -21.95 -17.20 -12.22
C LYS A 62 -22.75 -16.53 -13.34
N GLU A 63 -22.52 -15.24 -13.56
CA GLU A 63 -23.33 -14.41 -14.47
C GLU A 63 -22.76 -14.34 -15.90
N GLY A 64 -21.46 -14.55 -16.08
CA GLY A 64 -20.77 -14.47 -17.38
C GLY A 64 -20.59 -13.05 -17.93
N ALA A 65 -21.00 -12.02 -17.18
CA ALA A 65 -20.91 -10.61 -17.56
C ALA A 65 -20.58 -9.73 -16.35
N LEU A 66 -19.91 -8.60 -16.60
CA LEU A 66 -19.61 -7.59 -15.58
C LEU A 66 -20.68 -6.49 -15.55
N GLU A 67 -21.00 -5.93 -16.71
CA GLU A 67 -21.98 -4.85 -16.87
C GLU A 67 -23.35 -5.24 -16.30
N ASN A 68 -23.87 -4.39 -15.40
CA ASN A 68 -25.15 -4.55 -14.69
C ASN A 68 -25.30 -5.88 -13.92
N LYS A 69 -24.19 -6.61 -13.70
CA LYS A 69 -24.19 -7.97 -13.13
C LYS A 69 -23.20 -8.13 -11.99
N CYS A 70 -21.99 -7.60 -12.13
CA CYS A 70 -20.90 -7.75 -11.17
C CYS A 70 -20.09 -6.45 -10.99
N ASP A 71 -20.76 -5.31 -11.14
CA ASP A 71 -20.15 -3.98 -11.22
C ASP A 71 -20.55 -3.06 -10.05
N THR A 72 -21.37 -3.54 -9.11
CA THR A 72 -21.68 -2.82 -7.87
C THR A 72 -21.52 -3.72 -6.65
N ALA A 73 -21.27 -3.11 -5.49
CA ALA A 73 -21.12 -3.82 -4.22
C ALA A 73 -22.34 -4.67 -3.88
N ALA A 74 -23.55 -4.16 -4.18
CA ALA A 74 -24.81 -4.86 -3.94
C ALA A 74 -24.94 -6.11 -4.80
N LEU A 75 -24.53 -6.05 -6.07
CA LEU A 75 -24.63 -7.18 -7.00
C LEU A 75 -23.63 -8.29 -6.67
N VAL A 76 -22.42 -7.93 -6.23
CA VAL A 76 -21.39 -8.92 -5.86
C VAL A 76 -21.45 -9.34 -4.38
N GLY A 77 -22.35 -8.72 -3.59
CA GLY A 77 -22.47 -8.97 -2.16
C GLY A 77 -21.23 -8.55 -1.35
N ALA A 78 -20.48 -7.56 -1.83
CA ALA A 78 -19.29 -7.07 -1.14
C ALA A 78 -19.65 -5.98 -0.11
N ASP A 79 -19.15 -6.12 1.10
CA ASP A 79 -19.18 -5.05 2.10
C ASP A 79 -17.96 -4.12 1.92
N LEU A 80 -18.19 -2.98 1.25
CA LEU A 80 -17.15 -1.98 1.04
C LEU A 80 -16.79 -1.21 2.31
N THR A 81 -17.68 -1.20 3.32
CA THR A 81 -17.39 -0.52 4.59
C THR A 81 -16.36 -1.29 5.40
N GLY A 82 -16.49 -2.62 5.46
CA GLY A 82 -15.47 -3.49 6.02
C GLY A 82 -14.16 -3.45 5.23
N ALA A 83 -14.22 -3.39 3.90
CA ALA A 83 -13.02 -3.25 3.06
C ALA A 83 -12.27 -1.93 3.32
N ALA A 84 -12.99 -0.84 3.63
CA ALA A 84 -12.43 0.47 3.94
C ALA A 84 -12.17 0.69 5.45
N ALA A 85 -12.26 -0.34 6.29
CA ALA A 85 -12.11 -0.19 7.75
C ALA A 85 -10.66 -0.01 8.22
N GLY A 86 -9.69 -0.11 7.31
CA GLY A 86 -8.27 0.01 7.62
C GLY A 86 -7.82 1.44 7.95
N ASP A 87 -6.79 1.57 8.78
CA ASP A 87 -6.29 2.87 9.27
C ASP A 87 -5.80 3.77 8.12
N TYR A 88 -5.29 3.17 7.05
CA TYR A 88 -4.75 3.89 5.90
C TYR A 88 -5.66 3.84 4.67
N VAL A 89 -6.91 3.36 4.80
CA VAL A 89 -7.87 3.26 3.70
C VAL A 89 -8.99 4.28 3.89
N THR A 90 -9.18 5.16 2.91
CA THR A 90 -10.27 6.15 2.92
C THR A 90 -11.52 5.61 2.23
N SER A 91 -11.36 4.89 1.12
CA SER A 91 -12.50 4.31 0.40
C SER A 91 -12.08 3.15 -0.48
N VAL A 92 -13.05 2.27 -0.74
CA VAL A 92 -13.00 1.28 -1.82
C VAL A 92 -14.28 1.43 -2.60
N VAL A 93 -14.18 1.58 -3.92
CA VAL A 93 -15.34 1.73 -4.82
C VAL A 93 -15.23 0.78 -6.00
N ILE A 94 -16.38 0.39 -6.55
CA ILE A 94 -16.49 -0.39 -7.78
C ILE A 94 -17.17 0.51 -8.83
N ASP A 95 -16.60 0.58 -10.03
CA ASP A 95 -17.16 1.35 -11.15
C ASP A 95 -18.23 0.53 -11.88
N ALA A 96 -19.40 1.14 -12.07
CA ALA A 96 -20.57 0.56 -12.74
C ALA A 96 -20.97 1.36 -14.01
N THR A 97 -20.06 2.18 -14.54
CA THR A 97 -20.40 3.15 -15.59
C THR A 97 -19.49 3.07 -16.81
N THR A 98 -18.18 3.07 -16.60
CA THR A 98 -17.20 3.20 -17.69
C THR A 98 -16.35 1.96 -17.82
N ASP A 99 -15.83 1.46 -16.68
CA ASP A 99 -15.05 0.24 -16.59
C ASP A 99 -15.72 -0.71 -15.58
N PHE A 100 -16.73 -1.45 -16.02
CA PHE A 100 -17.53 -2.31 -15.15
C PHE A 100 -16.68 -3.26 -14.31
N GLY A 101 -16.84 -3.20 -12.99
CA GLY A 101 -16.07 -4.02 -12.05
C GLY A 101 -14.66 -3.50 -11.72
N LYS A 102 -14.26 -2.33 -12.25
CA LYS A 102 -13.01 -1.67 -11.84
C LYS A 102 -13.07 -1.29 -10.37
N ILE A 103 -12.10 -1.76 -9.60
CA ILE A 103 -11.97 -1.47 -8.17
C ILE A 103 -11.00 -0.31 -8.01
N THR A 104 -11.41 0.73 -7.29
CA THR A 104 -10.52 1.82 -6.88
C THR A 104 -10.46 1.88 -5.37
N ALA A 105 -9.31 1.53 -4.80
CA ALA A 105 -9.01 1.79 -3.39
C ALA A 105 -8.24 3.10 -3.26
N THR A 106 -8.68 3.95 -2.35
CA THR A 106 -8.09 5.26 -2.06
C THR A 106 -7.53 5.21 -0.64
N GLY A 107 -6.22 5.41 -0.50
CA GLY A 107 -5.59 5.53 0.80
C GLY A 107 -5.65 6.95 1.37
N ASP A 108 -5.37 7.08 2.66
CA ASP A 108 -5.24 8.38 3.34
C ASP A 108 -4.22 9.29 2.63
N ALA A 109 -4.62 10.54 2.40
CA ALA A 109 -3.79 11.59 1.80
C ALA A 109 -2.41 11.74 2.44
N THR A 110 -2.32 11.69 3.76
CA THR A 110 -1.16 12.17 4.51
C THR A 110 -0.22 11.06 4.99
N SER A 111 -0.69 9.83 5.01
CA SER A 111 -0.01 8.72 5.69
C SER A 111 1.17 8.09 4.92
N PHE A 112 1.32 8.43 3.63
CA PHE A 112 2.33 7.81 2.75
C PHE A 112 3.50 8.75 2.46
N ASP A 113 3.35 9.75 1.58
CA ASP A 113 4.48 10.57 1.12
C ASP A 113 4.54 11.96 1.74
N GLY A 114 3.65 12.28 2.69
CA GLY A 114 3.51 13.62 3.25
C GLY A 114 2.89 14.62 2.27
N ALA A 115 2.43 14.15 1.10
CA ALA A 115 1.59 14.95 0.23
C ALA A 115 0.19 15.10 0.83
N THR A 116 -0.62 15.99 0.26
CA THR A 116 -2.03 16.17 0.62
C THR A 116 -2.97 15.47 -0.36
N THR A 117 -2.41 14.76 -1.34
CA THR A 117 -3.19 14.05 -2.36
C THR A 117 -3.24 12.57 -2.04
N PRO A 118 -4.45 11.98 -1.89
CA PRO A 118 -4.61 10.56 -1.64
C PRO A 118 -4.00 9.71 -2.76
N LYS A 119 -3.49 8.55 -2.38
CA LYS A 119 -2.89 7.59 -3.31
C LYS A 119 -3.90 6.51 -3.64
N THR A 120 -4.02 6.20 -4.93
CA THR A 120 -4.98 5.22 -5.43
C THR A 120 -4.28 3.95 -5.88
N PHE A 121 -4.91 2.83 -5.56
CA PHE A 121 -4.62 1.51 -6.11
C PHE A 121 -5.85 1.07 -6.91
N ILE A 122 -5.67 0.87 -8.22
CA ILE A 122 -6.76 0.57 -9.14
C ILE A 122 -6.53 -0.82 -9.72
N LEU A 123 -7.58 -1.64 -9.68
CA LEU A 123 -7.63 -2.93 -10.35
C LEU A 123 -8.71 -2.88 -11.44
N THR A 124 -8.31 -3.05 -12.70
CA THR A 124 -9.22 -3.08 -13.84
C THR A 124 -9.36 -4.52 -14.34
N PRO A 125 -10.58 -5.10 -14.34
CA PRO A 125 -10.80 -6.43 -14.88
C PRO A 125 -10.87 -6.39 -16.41
N SER A 126 -10.36 -7.43 -17.04
CA SER A 126 -10.48 -7.71 -18.46
C SER A 126 -10.80 -9.19 -18.65
N VAL A 127 -11.64 -9.52 -19.63
CA VAL A 127 -12.00 -10.92 -19.88
C VAL A 127 -10.95 -11.56 -20.79
N SER A 128 -10.34 -12.63 -20.32
CA SER A 128 -9.39 -13.45 -21.08
C SER A 128 -9.70 -14.93 -20.89
N ALA A 129 -9.94 -15.64 -22.00
CA ALA A 129 -10.26 -17.06 -22.03
C ALA A 129 -11.40 -17.50 -21.07
N GLY A 130 -12.42 -16.64 -20.89
CA GLY A 130 -13.56 -16.93 -19.99
C GLY A 130 -13.28 -16.69 -18.50
N SER A 131 -12.15 -16.06 -18.17
CA SER A 131 -11.76 -15.67 -16.80
C SER A 131 -11.41 -14.19 -16.75
N LEU A 132 -11.42 -13.60 -15.55
CA LEU A 132 -10.99 -12.22 -15.36
C LEU A 132 -9.47 -12.15 -15.16
N THR A 133 -8.81 -11.34 -15.97
CA THR A 133 -7.44 -10.87 -15.77
C THR A 133 -7.47 -9.44 -15.24
N TRP A 134 -6.59 -9.13 -14.29
CA TRP A 134 -6.63 -7.85 -13.58
C TRP A 134 -5.37 -7.04 -13.88
N GLU A 135 -5.56 -5.85 -14.41
CA GLU A 135 -4.50 -4.87 -14.59
C GLU A 135 -4.43 -3.94 -13.38
N THR A 136 -3.22 -3.78 -12.83
CA THR A 136 -2.96 -2.87 -11.72
C THR A 136 -2.52 -1.51 -12.24
N SER A 137 -3.15 -0.44 -11.77
CA SER A 137 -2.79 0.95 -12.07
C SER A 137 -3.05 1.87 -10.88
N GLY A 138 -2.98 3.19 -11.09
CA GLY A 138 -3.24 4.20 -10.06
C GLY A 138 -2.02 5.07 -9.75
N THR A 139 -2.21 6.03 -8.84
CA THR A 139 -1.14 6.99 -8.49
C THR A 139 -0.05 6.35 -7.63
N CYS A 140 -0.28 5.15 -7.07
CA CYS A 140 0.70 4.40 -6.30
C CYS A 140 1.92 3.98 -7.12
N VAL A 141 1.78 3.74 -8.43
CA VAL A 141 2.87 3.31 -9.33
C VAL A 141 3.91 4.41 -9.48
N ALA A 142 3.46 5.62 -9.80
CA ALA A 142 4.35 6.79 -9.91
C ALA A 142 4.98 7.17 -8.56
N ALA A 143 4.27 6.90 -7.45
CA ALA A 143 4.78 7.11 -6.10
C ALA A 143 5.72 5.98 -5.61
N GLY A 144 5.87 4.90 -6.38
CA GLY A 144 6.65 3.72 -6.01
C GLY A 144 6.15 3.06 -4.72
N LEU A 145 4.84 3.09 -4.47
CA LEU A 145 4.16 2.42 -3.35
C LEU A 145 3.66 1.03 -3.75
N CYS A 146 3.21 0.95 -5.00
CA CYS A 146 3.00 -0.22 -5.82
C CYS A 146 3.86 0.00 -7.10
#